data_AF-A0A660YVG8-F1
#
_entry.id   AF-A0A660YVG8-F1
#
_cell.length_a   1.000
_cell.length_b   1.000
_cell.length_c   1.000
_cell.angle_alpha   90.00
_cell.angle_beta   90.00
_cell.angle_gamma   90.00
#
_symmetry.space_group_name_H-M   'P 1'
#
loop_
_entity.id
_entity.type
_entity.pdbx_description
1 polymer ?
#
loop_
_entity_poly.entity_id
_entity_poly.type
_entity_poly.pdbx_seq_one_letter_code
_entity_poly.pdbx_strand_id
1 'polypeptide(L)'
;IISPKPQTTRHRLLGVLTGDNYQIVYLDAPRLLRPRSELQQAMLQAAEAAIADADILLFMIEATETPNPHDLEALEKLIATNKPIVLVINKIDLIAKSKLLPLIDTYRNQHEFADIVPISALLADGISILLETLVKLLPVSPPFYPPDFLTEHTERFLVAEIVREKVFQLYGEEIPYSTSVQIDEYQEHPEGKDFIRATIYVEKESQRRILIGKKGAALKRVGELARADIENLVNHPVYLELWVKVREKWRKKARDVREFGYGPTIRKL
;
A
#
# COMPACT_ATOMS: atom_id res chain seq x y z
N ILE A 1 4.05 1.85 1.39
CA ILE A 1 4.20 3.23 1.92
C ILE A 1 3.36 3.38 3.18
N ILE A 2 3.99 3.69 4.30
CA ILE A 2 3.30 3.95 5.57
C ILE A 2 3.34 5.46 5.82
N SER A 3 2.17 6.09 5.87
CA SER A 3 2.07 7.52 6.16
C SER A 3 0.74 7.83 6.83
N PRO A 4 0.67 8.82 7.74
CA PRO A 4 -0.59 9.27 8.31
C PRO A 4 -1.50 9.95 7.27
N LYS A 5 -0.99 10.23 6.07
CA LYS A 5 -1.75 10.80 4.97
C LYS A 5 -2.58 9.70 4.29
N PRO A 6 -3.85 9.95 3.94
CA PRO A 6 -4.66 8.97 3.23
C PRO A 6 -4.10 8.70 1.82
N GLN A 7 -4.61 7.67 1.14
CA GLN A 7 -4.31 7.37 -0.28
C GLN A 7 -2.83 7.11 -0.60
N THR A 8 -2.12 6.44 0.31
CA THR A 8 -0.72 6.03 0.14
C THR A 8 -0.60 4.85 -0.81
N THR A 9 -1.41 3.79 -0.64
CA THR A 9 -1.43 2.62 -1.53
C THR A 9 -2.22 2.92 -2.79
N ARG A 10 -1.56 2.82 -3.95
CA ARG A 10 -2.15 3.07 -5.28
C ARG A 10 -2.08 1.87 -6.22
N HIS A 11 -1.14 0.96 -5.98
CA HIS A 11 -1.01 -0.31 -6.67
C HIS A 11 -1.52 -1.43 -5.77
N ARG A 12 -1.92 -2.55 -6.36
CA ARG A 12 -2.08 -3.80 -5.63
C ARG A 12 -0.70 -4.34 -5.29
N LEU A 13 -0.42 -4.56 -4.01
CA LEU A 13 0.78 -5.17 -3.51
C LEU A 13 0.50 -6.63 -3.15
N LEU A 14 1.35 -7.53 -3.65
CA LEU A 14 1.29 -8.94 -3.33
C LEU A 14 2.48 -9.28 -2.44
N GLY A 15 2.18 -9.80 -1.25
CA GLY A 15 3.16 -10.33 -0.31
C GLY A 15 2.85 -11.80 -0.01
N VAL A 16 3.87 -12.65 0.03
CA VAL A 16 3.70 -14.07 0.32
C VAL A 16 4.35 -14.40 1.64
N LEU A 17 3.60 -15.11 2.50
CA LEU A 17 4.08 -15.69 3.74
C LEU A 17 3.94 -17.21 3.64
N THR A 18 5.07 -17.91 3.59
CA THR A 18 5.12 -19.37 3.59
C THR A 18 5.52 -19.87 4.98
N GLY A 19 4.72 -20.74 5.56
CA GLY A 19 5.04 -21.52 6.75
C GLY A 19 5.20 -23.00 6.41
N ASP A 20 5.38 -23.85 7.42
CA ASP A 20 5.64 -25.28 7.22
C ASP A 20 4.49 -26.02 6.51
N ASN A 21 3.25 -25.64 6.80
CA ASN A 21 2.04 -26.30 6.32
C ASN A 21 0.98 -25.34 5.75
N TYR A 22 1.35 -24.10 5.46
CA TYR A 22 0.45 -23.10 4.88
C TYR A 22 1.21 -22.09 4.02
N GLN A 23 0.49 -21.45 3.10
CA GLN A 23 0.97 -20.27 2.37
C GLN A 23 -0.15 -19.24 2.31
N ILE A 24 0.13 -18.02 2.75
CA ILE A 24 -0.80 -16.89 2.66
C ILE A 24 -0.28 -15.93 1.60
N VAL A 25 -1.14 -15.59 0.64
CA VAL A 25 -0.89 -14.54 -0.36
C VAL A 25 -1.69 -13.30 0.05
N TYR A 26 -1.00 -12.33 0.65
CA TYR A 26 -1.60 -11.04 1.02
C TYR A 26 -1.73 -10.16 -0.22
N LEU A 27 -2.94 -9.65 -0.45
CA LEU A 27 -3.24 -8.66 -1.48
C LEU A 27 -3.57 -7.32 -0.79
N ASP A 28 -2.56 -6.46 -0.60
CA ASP A 28 -2.81 -5.09 -0.15
C ASP A 28 -3.26 -4.25 -1.34
N ALA A 29 -4.39 -3.57 -1.23
CA ALA A 29 -5.00 -2.85 -2.33
C ALA A 29 -5.42 -1.44 -1.89
N PRO A 30 -5.56 -0.50 -2.84
CA PRO A 30 -6.06 0.82 -2.53
C PRO A 30 -7.41 0.77 -1.81
N ARG A 31 -7.66 1.73 -0.93
CA ARG A 31 -8.96 1.87 -0.26
C ARG A 31 -10.09 2.00 -1.27
N LEU A 32 -11.19 1.30 -1.04
CA LEU A 32 -12.45 1.51 -1.76
C LEU A 32 -12.87 2.99 -1.67
N LEU A 33 -13.11 3.62 -2.82
CA LEU A 33 -13.41 5.04 -2.93
C LEU A 33 -14.43 5.30 -4.04
N ARG A 34 -15.05 6.49 -4.03
CA ARG A 34 -15.80 6.99 -5.18
C ARG A 34 -14.83 7.75 -6.10
N PRO A 35 -14.56 7.28 -7.32
CA PRO A 35 -13.50 7.83 -8.16
C PRO A 35 -13.89 9.20 -8.71
N ARG A 36 -12.92 10.12 -8.72
CA ARG A 36 -13.04 11.49 -9.28
C ARG A 36 -11.97 11.77 -10.34
N SER A 37 -11.16 10.78 -10.69
CA SER A 37 -10.09 10.86 -11.67
C SER A 37 -9.79 9.47 -12.25
N GLU A 38 -9.07 9.42 -13.37
CA GLU A 38 -8.63 8.17 -13.99
C GLU A 38 -7.70 7.37 -13.07
N LEU A 39 -6.85 8.04 -12.30
CA LEU A 39 -6.02 7.36 -11.29
C LEU A 39 -6.91 6.69 -10.24
N GLN A 40 -7.91 7.41 -9.73
CA GLN A 40 -8.82 6.86 -8.73
C GLN A 40 -9.70 5.73 -9.28
N GLN A 41 -10.08 5.81 -10.56
CA GLN A 41 -10.77 4.72 -11.26
C GLN A 41 -9.87 3.47 -11.33
N ALA A 42 -8.61 3.64 -11.70
CA ALA A 42 -7.64 2.55 -11.75
C ALA A 42 -7.38 1.93 -10.35
N MET A 43 -7.32 2.76 -9.31
CA MET A 43 -7.21 2.31 -7.91
C MET A 43 -8.43 1.51 -7.46
N LEU A 44 -9.64 1.96 -7.81
CA LEU A 44 -10.88 1.23 -7.51
C LEU A 44 -10.88 -0.13 -8.21
N GLN A 45 -10.54 -0.18 -9.50
CA GLN A 45 -10.45 -1.44 -10.24
C GLN A 45 -9.42 -2.41 -9.64
N ALA A 46 -8.28 -1.90 -9.19
CA ALA A 46 -7.27 -2.71 -8.51
C ALA A 46 -7.78 -3.29 -7.19
N ALA A 47 -8.55 -2.49 -6.43
CA ALA A 47 -9.19 -2.94 -5.18
C ALA A 47 -10.27 -3.99 -5.44
N GLU A 48 -11.14 -3.77 -6.42
CA GLU A 48 -12.18 -4.73 -6.82
C GLU A 48 -11.57 -6.05 -7.31
N ALA A 49 -10.48 -6.00 -8.09
CA ALA A 49 -9.75 -7.19 -8.53
C ALA A 49 -9.13 -7.94 -7.35
N ALA A 50 -8.50 -7.24 -6.40
CA ALA A 50 -7.95 -7.88 -5.20
C ALA A 50 -9.04 -8.55 -4.35
N ILE A 51 -10.19 -7.89 -4.18
CA ILE A 51 -11.35 -8.46 -3.48
C ILE A 51 -11.89 -9.68 -4.23
N ALA A 52 -11.94 -9.64 -5.56
CA ALA A 52 -12.40 -10.75 -6.39
C ALA A 52 -11.46 -11.96 -6.33
N ASP A 53 -10.15 -11.74 -6.22
CA ASP A 53 -9.13 -12.80 -6.17
C ASP A 53 -8.97 -13.41 -4.75
N ALA A 54 -9.28 -12.67 -3.68
CA ALA A 54 -9.01 -13.12 -2.31
C ALA A 54 -9.96 -14.22 -1.81
N ASP A 55 -9.47 -15.24 -1.11
CA ASP A 55 -10.32 -16.23 -0.44
C ASP A 55 -10.93 -15.70 0.87
N ILE A 56 -10.22 -14.82 1.57
CA ILE A 56 -10.59 -14.24 2.87
C ILE A 56 -10.39 -12.72 2.79
N LEU A 57 -11.35 -11.97 3.32
CA LEU A 57 -11.28 -10.51 3.39
C LEU A 57 -10.89 -10.06 4.80
N LEU A 58 -9.76 -9.36 4.91
CA LEU A 58 -9.36 -8.68 6.14
C LEU A 58 -9.99 -7.28 6.18
N PHE A 59 -11.04 -7.12 6.97
CA PHE A 59 -11.66 -5.82 7.19
C PHE A 59 -11.02 -5.14 8.40
N MET A 60 -10.05 -4.26 8.15
CA MET A 60 -9.32 -3.56 9.21
C MET A 60 -9.96 -2.21 9.52
N ILE A 61 -10.25 -1.97 10.79
CA ILE A 61 -10.74 -0.69 11.33
C ILE A 61 -9.76 -0.15 12.38
N GLU A 62 -9.88 1.14 12.70
CA GLU A 62 -9.21 1.73 13.84
C GLU A 62 -10.06 1.60 15.10
N ALA A 63 -9.42 1.31 16.24
CA ALA A 63 -10.07 1.28 17.54
C ALA A 63 -10.49 2.70 17.97
N THR A 64 -11.72 3.09 17.64
CA THR A 64 -12.31 4.38 18.04
C THR A 64 -13.51 4.17 18.97
N GLU A 65 -13.89 5.20 19.74
CA GLU A 65 -15.05 5.10 20.65
C GLU A 65 -16.38 4.87 19.93
N THR A 66 -16.49 5.39 18.70
CA THR A 66 -17.67 5.23 17.84
C THR A 66 -17.26 4.66 16.48
N PRO A 67 -18.11 3.81 15.86
CA PRO A 67 -17.88 3.33 14.49
C PRO A 67 -17.81 4.49 13.51
N ASN A 68 -16.83 4.44 12.60
CA ASN A 68 -16.73 5.41 11.52
C ASN A 68 -17.80 5.09 10.44
N PRO A 69 -18.64 6.06 10.02
CA PRO A 69 -19.61 5.84 8.95
C PRO A 69 -18.99 5.29 7.66
N HIS A 70 -17.76 5.70 7.34
CA HIS A 70 -17.06 5.18 6.16
C HIS A 70 -16.66 3.70 6.28
N ASP A 71 -16.45 3.21 7.50
CA ASP A 71 -16.14 1.80 7.73
C ASP A 71 -17.41 0.96 7.56
N LEU A 72 -18.57 1.48 7.98
CA LEU A 72 -19.87 0.84 7.74
C LEU A 72 -20.18 0.76 6.24
N GLU A 73 -19.98 1.84 5.48
CA GLU A 73 -20.12 1.83 4.01
C GLU A 73 -19.18 0.83 3.32
N ALA A 74 -17.95 0.68 3.85
CA ALA A 74 -17.01 -0.30 3.33
C ALA A 74 -17.47 -1.73 3.65
N LEU A 75 -17.93 -1.97 4.87
CA LEU A 75 -18.45 -3.26 5.32
C LEU A 75 -19.61 -3.74 4.44
N GLU A 76 -20.58 -2.88 4.12
CA GLU A 76 -21.70 -3.22 3.21
C GLU A 76 -21.22 -3.79 1.87
N LYS A 77 -20.16 -3.20 1.30
CA LYS A 77 -19.58 -3.68 0.03
C LYS A 77 -18.87 -5.01 0.19
N LEU A 78 -18.18 -5.22 1.31
CA LEU A 78 -17.51 -6.50 1.58
C LEU A 78 -18.53 -7.62 1.81
N ILE A 79 -19.63 -7.35 2.52
CA ILE A 79 -20.71 -8.31 2.74
C ILE A 79 -21.29 -8.79 1.40
N ALA A 80 -21.48 -7.88 0.43
CA ALA A 80 -22.02 -8.21 -0.89
C ALA A 80 -21.16 -9.22 -1.68
N THR A 81 -19.91 -9.45 -1.28
CA THR A 81 -19.02 -10.44 -1.93
C THR A 81 -19.30 -11.88 -1.52
N ASN A 82 -20.04 -12.11 -0.42
CA ASN A 82 -20.27 -13.43 0.19
C ASN A 82 -18.99 -14.21 0.56
N LYS A 83 -17.86 -13.53 0.72
CA LYS A 83 -16.59 -14.13 1.15
C LYS A 83 -16.45 -14.08 2.67
N PRO A 84 -15.69 -15.00 3.30
CA PRO A 84 -15.34 -14.91 4.71
C PRO A 84 -14.68 -13.57 5.03
N ILE A 85 -15.21 -12.84 6.01
CA ILE A 85 -14.67 -11.56 6.47
C ILE A 85 -14.13 -11.73 7.89
N VAL A 86 -12.86 -11.40 8.10
CA VAL A 86 -12.25 -11.29 9.43
C VAL A 86 -12.17 -9.81 9.78
N LEU A 87 -12.83 -9.40 10.86
CA LEU A 87 -12.73 -8.04 11.38
C LEU A 87 -11.43 -7.90 12.19
N VAL A 88 -10.59 -6.95 11.80
CA VAL A 88 -9.35 -6.63 12.51
C VAL A 88 -9.47 -5.25 13.13
N ILE A 89 -9.52 -5.17 14.45
CA ILE A 89 -9.62 -3.90 15.18
C ILE A 89 -8.21 -3.47 15.58
N ASN A 90 -7.60 -2.58 14.81
CA ASN A 90 -6.21 -2.16 15.00
C ASN A 90 -6.09 -0.94 15.94
N LYS A 91 -4.88 -0.72 16.47
CA LYS A 91 -4.52 0.36 17.40
C LYS A 91 -5.22 0.28 18.76
N ILE A 92 -5.43 -0.93 19.28
CA ILE A 92 -6.02 -1.13 20.61
C ILE A 92 -5.19 -0.50 21.74
N ASP A 93 -3.92 -0.21 21.48
CA ASP A 93 -3.02 0.52 22.39
C ASP A 93 -3.45 1.98 22.64
N LEU A 94 -4.33 2.54 21.80
CA LEU A 94 -4.80 3.92 21.91
C LEU A 94 -6.12 4.07 22.70
N ILE A 95 -6.76 2.96 23.10
CA ILE A 95 -8.05 3.00 23.80
C ILE A 95 -8.03 2.22 25.11
N ALA A 96 -8.92 2.59 26.03
CA ALA A 96 -9.12 1.82 27.26
C ALA A 96 -9.75 0.46 26.94
N LYS A 97 -9.24 -0.63 27.57
CA LYS A 97 -9.75 -2.00 27.36
C LYS A 97 -11.27 -2.14 27.57
N SER A 98 -11.85 -1.36 28.47
CA SER A 98 -13.30 -1.35 28.73
C SER A 98 -14.15 -0.88 27.53
N LYS A 99 -13.54 -0.17 26.56
CA LYS A 99 -14.20 0.30 25.34
C LYS A 99 -14.17 -0.73 24.21
N LEU A 100 -13.34 -1.76 24.31
CA LEU A 100 -13.14 -2.73 23.23
C LEU A 100 -14.34 -3.66 23.06
N LEU A 101 -14.90 -4.18 24.16
CA LEU A 101 -16.07 -5.07 24.11
C LEU A 101 -17.31 -4.38 23.48
N PRO A 102 -17.69 -3.14 23.89
CA PRO A 102 -18.75 -2.41 23.21
C PRO A 102 -18.52 -2.19 21.71
N LEU A 103 -17.28 -1.93 21.30
CA LEU A 103 -16.93 -1.77 19.89
C LEU A 103 -17.11 -3.09 19.12
N ILE A 104 -16.61 -4.20 19.67
CA ILE A 104 -16.79 -5.54 19.09
C ILE A 104 -18.28 -5.87 18.95
N ASP A 105 -19.09 -5.65 19.99
CA ASP A 105 -20.52 -5.92 19.96
C ASP A 105 -21.24 -5.07 18.91
N THR A 106 -20.82 -3.81 18.73
CA THR A 106 -21.38 -2.94 17.71
C THR A 106 -21.19 -3.52 16.32
N TYR A 107 -20.00 -4.00 15.98
CA TYR A 107 -19.74 -4.61 14.67
C TYR A 107 -20.37 -6.01 14.55
N ARG A 108 -20.37 -6.84 15.59
CA ARG A 108 -21.08 -8.14 15.60
C ARG A 108 -22.56 -8.00 15.22
N ASN A 109 -23.21 -6.92 15.63
CA ASN A 109 -24.60 -6.65 15.28
C ASN A 109 -24.80 -6.20 13.82
N GLN A 110 -23.74 -5.82 13.10
CA GLN A 110 -23.80 -5.44 11.68
C GLN A 110 -23.62 -6.64 10.76
N HIS A 111 -22.76 -7.59 11.14
CA HIS A 111 -22.44 -8.75 10.31
C HIS A 111 -21.86 -9.91 11.12
N GLU A 112 -22.15 -11.13 10.68
CA GLU A 112 -21.52 -12.34 11.19
C GLU A 112 -20.14 -12.52 10.55
N PHE A 113 -19.11 -11.98 11.22
CA PHE A 113 -17.72 -12.16 10.81
C PHE A 113 -17.25 -13.60 11.05
N ALA A 114 -16.33 -14.07 10.20
CA ALA A 114 -15.65 -15.35 10.39
C ALA A 114 -14.82 -15.37 11.68
N ASP A 115 -14.20 -14.22 12.02
CA ASP A 115 -13.57 -13.97 13.31
C ASP A 115 -13.43 -12.46 13.56
N ILE A 116 -13.21 -12.07 14.81
CA ILE A 116 -12.94 -10.68 15.22
C ILE A 116 -11.67 -10.65 16.06
N VAL A 117 -10.61 -10.06 15.51
CA VAL A 117 -9.29 -10.05 16.13
C VAL A 117 -8.85 -8.62 16.46
N PRO A 118 -8.86 -8.22 17.74
CA PRO A 118 -8.26 -6.95 18.17
C PRO A 118 -6.74 -7.05 18.17
N ILE A 119 -6.05 -6.06 17.58
CA ILE A 119 -4.59 -6.04 17.47
C ILE A 119 -3.99 -4.66 17.78
N SER A 120 -2.72 -4.65 18.16
CA SER A 120 -1.85 -3.50 17.97
C SER A 120 -0.74 -3.88 17.01
N ALA A 121 -0.85 -3.43 15.75
CA ALA A 121 0.21 -3.65 14.77
C ALA A 121 1.53 -3.00 15.20
N LEU A 122 1.47 -1.90 15.96
CA LEU A 122 2.66 -1.21 16.47
C LEU A 122 3.39 -2.03 17.54
N LEU A 123 2.64 -2.62 18.47
CA LEU A 123 3.21 -3.39 19.58
C LEU A 123 3.30 -4.89 19.29
N ALA A 124 2.94 -5.31 18.08
CA ALA A 124 2.76 -6.70 17.68
C ALA A 124 1.78 -7.50 18.57
N ASP A 125 0.86 -6.81 19.26
CA ASP A 125 -0.17 -7.44 20.09
C ASP A 125 -1.27 -8.03 19.20
N GLY A 126 -1.66 -9.29 19.45
CA GLY A 126 -2.69 -10.02 18.70
C GLY A 126 -2.28 -10.47 17.28
N ILE A 127 -1.06 -10.17 16.81
CA ILE A 127 -0.62 -10.55 15.45
C ILE A 127 -0.50 -12.06 15.25
N SER A 128 0.01 -12.79 16.26
CA SER A 128 0.07 -14.25 16.21
C SER A 128 -1.33 -14.88 16.14
N ILE A 129 -2.27 -14.35 16.93
CA ILE A 129 -3.67 -14.79 16.94
C ILE A 129 -4.32 -14.54 15.58
N LEU A 130 -4.10 -13.35 15.00
CA LEU A 130 -4.58 -13.04 13.65
C LEU A 130 -4.04 -14.02 12.61
N LEU A 131 -2.75 -14.34 12.67
CA LEU A 131 -2.14 -15.32 11.77
C LEU A 131 -2.76 -16.70 11.94
N GLU A 132 -2.90 -17.18 13.16
CA GLU A 132 -3.54 -18.48 13.44
C GLU A 132 -5.00 -18.53 12.95
N THR A 133 -5.76 -17.47 13.16
CA THR A 133 -7.13 -17.33 12.64
C THR A 133 -7.14 -17.43 11.11
N LEU A 134 -6.23 -16.72 10.43
CA LEU A 134 -6.15 -16.76 8.97
C LEU A 134 -5.78 -18.15 8.46
N VAL A 135 -4.78 -18.80 9.07
CA VAL A 135 -4.35 -20.15 8.68
C VAL A 135 -5.49 -21.16 8.80
N LYS A 136 -6.34 -21.06 9.82
CA LYS A 136 -7.53 -21.93 9.99
C LYS A 136 -8.59 -21.73 8.91
N LEU A 137 -8.66 -20.53 8.33
CA LEU A 137 -9.65 -20.18 7.30
C LEU A 137 -9.14 -20.45 5.88
N LEU A 138 -7.84 -20.72 5.70
CA LEU A 138 -7.28 -20.97 4.38
C LEU A 138 -7.92 -22.21 3.73
N PRO A 139 -8.25 -22.13 2.42
CA PRO A 139 -8.68 -23.31 1.68
C PRO A 139 -7.51 -24.29 1.51
N VAL A 140 -7.82 -25.59 1.48
CA VAL A 140 -6.83 -26.63 1.18
C VAL A 140 -6.43 -26.54 -0.29
N SER A 141 -5.16 -26.21 -0.55
CA SER A 141 -4.60 -26.08 -1.89
C SER A 141 -3.09 -26.35 -1.88
N PRO A 142 -2.49 -26.80 -2.99
CA PRO A 142 -1.05 -26.67 -3.19
C PRO A 142 -0.57 -25.21 -3.05
N PRO A 143 0.70 -24.97 -2.68
CA PRO A 143 1.25 -23.63 -2.65
C PRO A 143 1.21 -23.00 -4.05
N PHE A 144 0.85 -21.72 -4.11
CA PHE A 144 0.79 -20.94 -5.36
C PHE A 144 2.18 -20.49 -5.80
N TYR A 145 3.09 -20.28 -4.85
CA TYR A 145 4.42 -19.74 -5.07
C TYR A 145 5.51 -20.62 -4.42
N PRO A 146 6.76 -20.56 -4.93
CA PRO A 146 7.91 -21.16 -4.27
C PRO A 146 8.08 -20.67 -2.81
N PRO A 147 8.66 -21.48 -1.90
CA PRO A 147 8.78 -21.12 -0.49
C PRO A 147 9.56 -19.82 -0.20
N ASP A 148 10.53 -19.49 -1.04
CA ASP A 148 11.40 -18.31 -0.97
C ASP A 148 10.83 -17.07 -1.67
N PHE A 149 9.68 -17.20 -2.35
CA PHE A 149 9.05 -16.08 -3.03
C PHE A 149 8.40 -15.14 -2.01
N LEU A 150 8.76 -13.85 -2.08
CA LEU A 150 8.23 -12.82 -1.17
C LEU A 150 7.21 -11.90 -1.85
N THR A 151 7.48 -11.46 -3.08
CA THR A 151 6.62 -10.50 -3.79
C THR A 151 6.81 -10.59 -5.31
N GLU A 152 5.78 -10.24 -6.08
CA GLU A 152 5.84 -10.13 -7.54
C GLU A 152 6.46 -8.81 -8.02
N HIS A 153 6.71 -7.87 -7.10
CA HIS A 153 7.18 -6.54 -7.42
C HIS A 153 8.68 -6.53 -7.69
N THR A 154 9.06 -5.94 -8.84
CA THR A 154 10.46 -5.73 -9.18
C THR A 154 11.14 -4.78 -8.20
N GLU A 155 12.45 -4.91 -7.99
CA GLU A 155 13.23 -3.97 -7.18
C GLU A 155 13.03 -2.51 -7.65
N ARG A 156 12.96 -2.30 -8.97
CA ARG A 156 12.66 -0.99 -9.56
C ARG A 156 11.35 -0.40 -9.03
N PHE A 157 10.31 -1.21 -8.89
CA PHE A 157 9.04 -0.78 -8.33
C PHE A 157 9.20 -0.40 -6.85
N LEU A 158 9.86 -1.24 -6.05
CA LEU A 158 10.07 -0.97 -4.62
C LEU A 158 10.90 0.31 -4.41
N VAL A 159 11.94 0.53 -5.20
CA VAL A 159 12.75 1.75 -5.19
C VAL A 159 11.91 2.98 -5.55
N ALA A 160 11.04 2.88 -6.56
CA ALA A 160 10.13 3.98 -6.91
C ALA A 160 9.17 4.31 -5.76
N GLU A 161 8.64 3.28 -5.08
CA GLU A 161 7.76 3.44 -3.93
C GLU A 161 8.48 4.04 -2.72
N ILE A 162 9.75 3.71 -2.47
CA ILE A 162 10.57 4.35 -1.42
C ILE A 162 10.73 5.86 -1.70
N VAL A 163 11.08 6.24 -2.93
CA VAL A 163 11.19 7.66 -3.30
C VAL A 163 9.84 8.36 -3.14
N ARG A 164 8.75 7.72 -3.58
CA ARG A 164 7.39 8.27 -3.41
C ARG A 164 7.01 8.41 -1.94
N GLU A 165 7.41 7.47 -1.09
CA GLU A 165 7.20 7.56 0.36
C GLU A 165 7.87 8.78 0.96
N LYS A 166 9.10 9.10 0.56
CA LYS A 166 9.80 10.30 1.05
C LYS A 166 9.12 11.58 0.58
N VAL A 167 8.53 11.58 -0.62
CA VAL A 167 7.67 12.69 -1.05
C VAL A 167 6.41 12.79 -0.16
N PHE A 168 5.77 11.66 0.15
CA PHE A 168 4.63 11.63 1.07
C PHE A 168 5.00 12.06 2.48
N GLN A 169 6.19 11.76 2.96
CA GLN A 169 6.67 12.14 4.28
C GLN A 169 6.93 13.65 4.36
N LEU A 170 7.65 14.20 3.39
CA LEU A 170 8.18 15.57 3.44
C LEU A 170 7.20 16.64 2.96
N TYR A 171 6.27 16.33 2.05
CA TYR A 171 5.40 17.34 1.43
C TYR A 171 3.95 17.19 1.85
N GLY A 172 3.25 18.31 2.05
CA GLY A 172 1.82 18.36 2.34
C GLY A 172 0.96 18.70 1.12
N GLU A 173 -0.30 19.03 1.39
CA GLU A 173 -1.25 19.55 0.40
C GLU A 173 -1.39 18.64 -0.83
N GLU A 174 -1.41 19.20 -2.05
CA GLU A 174 -1.66 18.46 -3.29
C GLU A 174 -0.47 17.58 -3.74
N ILE A 175 0.76 17.92 -3.34
CA ILE A 175 1.99 17.38 -3.95
C ILE A 175 2.10 15.85 -3.83
N PRO A 176 1.93 15.22 -2.65
CA PRO A 176 1.95 13.76 -2.55
C PRO A 176 0.93 13.10 -3.47
N TYR A 177 -0.27 13.71 -3.58
CA TYR A 177 -1.38 13.17 -4.35
C TYR A 177 -1.25 13.37 -5.86
N SER A 178 -0.39 14.29 -6.32
CA SER A 178 -0.10 14.54 -7.74
C SER A 178 1.24 13.98 -8.21
N THR A 179 1.96 13.27 -7.33
CA THR A 179 3.28 12.70 -7.63
C THR A 179 3.20 11.25 -8.12
N SER A 180 3.97 10.93 -9.16
CA SER A 180 4.30 9.55 -9.55
C SER A 180 5.82 9.42 -9.72
N VAL A 181 6.40 8.26 -9.43
CA VAL A 181 7.85 8.02 -9.59
C VAL A 181 8.07 6.91 -10.60
N GLN A 182 9.01 7.10 -11.52
CA GLN A 182 9.48 6.06 -12.43
C GLN A 182 10.99 5.92 -12.34
N ILE A 183 11.47 4.67 -12.37
CA ILE A 183 12.90 4.38 -12.51
C ILE A 183 13.24 4.39 -14.00
N ASP A 184 14.01 5.40 -14.40
CA ASP A 184 14.48 5.57 -15.78
C ASP A 184 15.62 4.59 -16.07
N GLU A 185 16.50 4.38 -15.09
CA GLU A 185 17.72 3.60 -15.22
C GLU A 185 18.07 2.93 -13.89
N TYR A 186 18.47 1.66 -13.96
CA TYR A 186 19.02 0.90 -12.84
C TYR A 186 20.18 0.08 -13.39
N GLN A 187 21.40 0.41 -12.98
CA GLN A 187 22.61 -0.33 -13.33
C GLN A 187 23.28 -0.83 -12.05
N GLU A 188 23.51 -2.13 -11.99
CA GLU A 188 24.26 -2.76 -10.92
C GLU A 188 25.77 -2.60 -11.15
N HIS A 189 26.49 -2.25 -10.10
CA HIS A 189 27.94 -2.07 -10.14
C HIS A 189 28.60 -2.83 -8.99
N PRO A 190 29.00 -4.11 -9.19
CA PRO A 190 29.50 -4.98 -8.12
C PRO A 190 30.74 -4.44 -7.37
N GLU A 191 31.57 -3.65 -8.04
CA GLU A 191 32.79 -3.04 -7.46
C GLU A 191 32.58 -1.57 -7.04
N GLY A 192 31.36 -1.05 -7.14
CA GLY A 192 31.06 0.37 -7.01
C GLY A 192 29.77 0.66 -6.27
N LYS A 193 29.05 1.69 -6.72
CA LYS A 193 27.69 1.99 -6.25
C LYS A 193 26.74 1.73 -7.39
N ASP A 194 25.62 1.07 -7.13
CA ASP A 194 24.58 0.93 -8.14
C ASP A 194 24.09 2.31 -8.58
N PHE A 195 23.92 2.49 -9.88
CA PHE A 195 23.44 3.73 -10.43
C PHE A 195 21.93 3.64 -10.66
N ILE A 196 21.18 4.48 -9.96
CA ILE A 196 19.73 4.56 -10.09
C ILE A 196 19.36 5.98 -10.51
N ARG A 197 18.72 6.12 -11.68
CA ARG A 197 18.07 7.36 -12.10
C ARG A 197 16.56 7.21 -11.99
N ALA A 198 15.93 8.13 -11.27
CA ALA A 198 14.48 8.18 -11.14
C ALA A 198 13.92 9.56 -11.49
N THR A 199 12.78 9.56 -12.17
CA THR A 199 11.99 10.78 -12.45
C THR A 199 10.78 10.83 -11.53
N ILE A 200 10.65 11.94 -10.80
CA ILE A 200 9.45 12.33 -10.04
C ILE A 200 8.58 13.20 -10.95
N TYR A 201 7.42 12.68 -11.34
CA TYR A 201 6.43 13.38 -12.14
C TYR A 201 5.42 14.11 -11.26
N VAL A 202 5.13 15.36 -11.61
CA VAL A 202 4.10 16.21 -10.98
C VAL A 202 3.16 16.81 -12.02
N GLU A 203 2.02 17.38 -11.63
CA GLU A 203 1.02 17.90 -12.58
C GLU A 203 1.23 19.36 -12.99
N LYS A 204 1.98 20.16 -12.21
CA LYS A 204 2.12 21.61 -12.43
C LYS A 204 3.55 22.07 -12.20
N GLU A 205 3.95 23.13 -12.91
CA GLU A 205 5.27 23.74 -12.72
C GLU A 205 5.47 24.31 -11.31
N SER A 206 4.40 24.80 -10.67
CA SER A 206 4.45 25.22 -9.27
C SER A 206 4.85 24.07 -8.34
N GLN A 207 4.27 22.89 -8.53
CA GLN A 207 4.59 21.68 -7.75
C GLN A 207 6.05 21.27 -8.00
N ARG A 208 6.51 21.32 -9.26
CA ARG A 208 7.91 21.02 -9.62
C ARG A 208 8.88 21.94 -8.89
N ARG A 209 8.62 23.25 -8.88
CA ARG A 209 9.45 24.24 -8.16
C ARG A 209 9.47 24.00 -6.65
N ILE A 210 8.34 23.65 -6.05
CA ILE A 210 8.26 23.33 -4.61
C ILE A 210 9.06 22.06 -4.29
N LEU A 211 8.92 21.03 -5.13
CA LEU A 211 9.60 19.75 -4.93
C LEU A 211 11.13 19.88 -5.08
N ILE A 212 11.60 20.69 -6.03
CA ILE A 212 13.02 21.04 -6.16
C ILE A 212 13.48 21.88 -4.96
N GLY A 213 12.70 22.89 -4.58
CA GLY A 213 13.03 23.82 -3.50
C GLY A 213 14.18 24.77 -3.85
N LYS A 214 14.50 25.67 -2.92
CA LYS A 214 15.56 26.68 -3.11
C LYS A 214 16.90 26.01 -3.35
N LYS A 215 17.53 26.27 -4.51
CA LYS A 215 18.80 25.67 -4.93
C LYS A 215 18.82 24.12 -4.90
N GLY A 216 17.67 23.47 -5.08
CA GLY A 216 17.57 22.01 -5.06
C GLY A 216 17.59 21.37 -3.67
N ALA A 217 17.56 22.16 -2.59
CA ALA A 217 17.72 21.66 -1.23
C ALA A 217 16.61 20.67 -0.81
N ALA A 218 15.37 20.89 -1.27
CA ALA A 218 14.25 20.02 -0.90
C ALA A 218 14.34 18.67 -1.61
N LEU A 219 14.65 18.66 -2.92
CA LEU A 219 14.86 17.44 -3.68
C LEU A 219 16.09 16.65 -3.17
N LYS A 220 17.16 17.36 -2.78
CA LYS A 220 18.32 16.72 -2.15
C LYS A 220 17.91 15.97 -0.88
N ARG A 221 17.03 16.57 -0.06
CA ARG A 221 16.54 15.92 1.17
C ARG A 221 15.70 14.67 0.87
N VAL A 222 14.87 14.69 -0.18
CA VAL A 222 14.16 13.48 -0.66
C VAL A 222 15.17 12.39 -1.03
N GLY A 223 16.18 12.75 -1.84
CA GLY A 223 17.20 11.81 -2.29
C GLY A 223 18.04 11.22 -1.15
N GLU A 224 18.44 12.02 -0.17
CA GLU A 224 19.19 11.56 1.00
C GLU A 224 18.43 10.52 1.81
N LEU A 225 17.14 10.77 2.09
CA LEU A 225 16.30 9.85 2.86
C LEU A 225 15.93 8.61 2.04
N ALA A 226 15.65 8.76 0.76
CA ALA A 226 15.30 7.63 -0.10
C ALA A 226 16.50 6.70 -0.30
N ARG A 227 17.70 7.26 -0.54
CA ARG A 227 18.91 6.48 -0.75
C ARG A 227 19.23 5.58 0.45
N ALA A 228 19.08 6.07 1.67
CA ALA A 228 19.34 5.25 2.87
C ALA A 228 18.43 4.01 2.93
N ASP A 229 17.15 4.17 2.64
CA ASP A 229 16.19 3.06 2.63
C ASP A 229 16.39 2.12 1.44
N ILE A 230 16.77 2.67 0.28
CA ILE A 230 17.11 1.87 -0.90
C ILE A 230 18.35 1.02 -0.64
N GLU A 231 19.41 1.59 -0.07
CA GLU A 231 20.64 0.85 0.28
C GLU A 231 20.35 -0.31 1.25
N ASN A 232 19.41 -0.12 2.19
CA ASN A 232 18.96 -1.19 3.08
C ASN A 232 18.15 -2.26 2.34
N LEU A 233 17.28 -1.85 1.41
CA LEU A 233 16.47 -2.78 0.62
C LEU A 233 17.35 -3.68 -0.26
N VAL A 234 18.30 -3.10 -0.98
CA VAL A 234 19.14 -3.81 -1.97
C VAL A 234 20.42 -4.37 -1.36
N ASN A 235 20.70 -4.03 -0.09
CA ASN A 235 21.90 -4.42 0.64
C ASN A 235 23.22 -4.09 -0.10
N HIS A 236 23.24 -2.95 -0.79
CA HIS A 236 24.38 -2.48 -1.60
C HIS A 236 24.42 -0.94 -1.63
N PRO A 237 25.60 -0.29 -1.65
CA PRO A 237 25.72 1.16 -1.84
C PRO A 237 25.08 1.66 -3.14
N VAL A 238 24.42 2.82 -3.10
CA VAL A 238 23.69 3.38 -4.25
C VAL A 238 24.07 4.83 -4.54
N TYR A 239 24.18 5.18 -5.82
CA TYR A 239 24.12 6.54 -6.32
C TYR A 239 22.72 6.81 -6.89
N LEU A 240 21.92 7.60 -6.17
CA LEU A 240 20.56 7.95 -6.57
C LEU A 240 20.53 9.34 -7.22
N GLU A 241 20.18 9.37 -8.51
CA GLU A 241 19.92 10.60 -9.25
C GLU A 241 18.41 10.83 -9.40
N LEU A 242 17.93 11.98 -8.92
CA LEU A 242 16.52 12.35 -9.00
C LEU A 242 16.27 13.51 -9.96
N TRP A 243 15.31 13.32 -10.86
CA TRP A 243 14.78 14.34 -11.75
C TRP A 243 13.36 14.70 -11.37
N VAL A 244 12.93 15.93 -11.69
CA VAL A 244 11.53 16.36 -11.53
C VAL A 244 11.00 16.88 -12.86
N LYS A 245 9.96 16.22 -13.38
CA LYS A 245 9.32 16.57 -14.66
C LYS A 245 7.83 16.88 -14.46
N VAL A 246 7.31 17.80 -15.26
CA VAL A 246 5.87 18.08 -15.28
C VAL A 246 5.19 17.20 -16.32
N ARG A 247 4.16 16.48 -15.91
CA ARG A 247 3.21 15.80 -16.79
C ARG A 247 1.81 16.30 -16.46
N GLU A 248 1.34 17.27 -17.25
CA GLU A 248 0.13 18.01 -16.92
C GLU A 248 -1.11 17.12 -16.79
N LYS A 249 -1.81 17.25 -15.66
CA LYS A 249 -3.08 16.58 -15.38
C LYS A 249 -3.05 15.06 -15.61
N TRP A 250 -1.89 14.43 -15.40
CA TRP A 250 -1.69 13.01 -15.71
C TRP A 250 -2.72 12.10 -15.03
N ARG A 251 -3.19 12.45 -13.82
CA ARG A 251 -4.20 11.66 -13.08
C ARG A 251 -5.57 11.64 -13.73
N LYS A 252 -5.82 12.55 -14.69
CA LYS A 252 -7.07 12.63 -15.46
C LYS A 252 -6.93 12.02 -16.86
N LYS A 253 -5.76 11.49 -17.22
CA LYS A 253 -5.46 10.96 -18.54
C LYS A 253 -5.23 9.46 -18.41
N ALA A 254 -6.19 8.64 -18.85
CA ALA A 254 -6.10 7.18 -18.77
C ALA A 254 -4.81 6.61 -19.37
N ARG A 255 -4.32 7.23 -20.47
CA ARG A 255 -3.02 6.88 -21.06
C ARG A 255 -1.87 7.04 -20.07
N ASP A 256 -1.78 8.18 -19.39
CA ASP A 256 -0.67 8.48 -18.48
C ASP A 256 -0.75 7.62 -17.23
N VAL A 257 -1.97 7.39 -16.71
CA VAL A 257 -2.23 6.48 -15.58
C VAL A 257 -1.72 5.07 -15.88
N ARG A 258 -2.03 4.54 -17.07
CA ARG A 258 -1.52 3.22 -17.52
C ARG A 258 -0.01 3.21 -17.74
N GLU A 259 0.55 4.27 -18.32
CA GLU A 259 2.00 4.40 -18.55
C GLU A 259 2.79 4.43 -17.24
N PHE A 260 2.21 5.00 -16.18
CA PHE A 260 2.76 4.96 -14.82
C PHE A 260 2.48 3.65 -14.08
N GLY A 261 1.90 2.64 -14.74
CA GLY A 261 1.70 1.31 -14.18
C GLY A 261 0.52 1.20 -13.22
N TYR A 262 -0.40 2.17 -13.21
CA TYR A 262 -1.62 2.09 -12.41
C TYR A 262 -2.76 1.40 -13.19
N GLY A 263 -3.53 0.60 -12.47
CA GLY A 263 -4.67 -0.14 -13.01
C GLY A 263 -4.37 -1.64 -13.13
N PRO A 264 -5.36 -2.44 -13.56
CA PRO A 264 -5.22 -3.88 -13.63
C PRO A 264 -4.11 -4.26 -14.61
N THR A 265 -3.07 -4.92 -14.10
CA THR A 265 -2.08 -5.62 -14.91
C THR A 265 -2.80 -6.82 -15.51
N ILE A 266 -3.08 -6.79 -16.82
CA ILE A 266 -3.61 -7.96 -17.52
C ILE A 266 -2.51 -9.03 -17.46
N ARG A 267 -2.62 -9.99 -16.54
CA ARG A 267 -1.88 -11.24 -16.65
C ARG A 267 -2.40 -11.93 -17.92
N LYS A 268 -1.58 -11.99 -18.96
CA LYS A 268 -1.73 -13.07 -19.93
C LYS A 268 -1.28 -14.34 -19.20
N LEU A 269 -2.24 -15.20 -18.89
CA LEU A 269 -1.98 -16.61 -18.61
C LEU A 269 -1.30 -17.26 -19.82
#